data_AF-A0A1H9DZ99-F1
#
_entry.id   AF-A0A1H9DZ99-F1
#
_cell.length_a   1.000
_cell.length_b   1.000
_cell.length_c   1.000
_cell.angle_alpha   90.00
_cell.angle_beta   90.00
_cell.angle_gamma   90.00
#
_symmetry.space_group_name_H-M   'P 1'
#
loop_
_entity.id
_entity.type
_entity.pdbx_description
1 polymer ?
#
loop_
_entity_poly.entity_id
_entity_poly.type
_entity_poly.pdbx_seq_one_letter_code
_entity_poly.pdbx_strand_id
1 'polypeptide(L)' 'MKKHEVHVLKKASSFKGSMKDDLAKEVTEFLNKKASEGYEIISTSFTYYENTELIAFVTICK' A
#
# COMPACT_ATOMS: atom_id res chain seq x y z
N MET A 1 2.61 19.47 -15.10
CA MET A 1 3.23 18.76 -13.97
C MET A 1 2.38 17.53 -13.70
N LYS A 2 2.96 16.32 -13.62
CA LYS A 2 2.20 15.10 -13.30
C LYS A 2 1.59 15.24 -11.90
N LYS A 3 0.32 14.90 -11.73
CA LYS A 3 -0.37 14.99 -10.44
C LYS A 3 0.08 13.81 -9.59
N HIS A 4 0.62 14.09 -8.41
CA HIS A 4 1.08 13.07 -7.47
C HIS A 4 -0.01 12.79 -6.44
N GLU A 5 -0.22 11.52 -6.13
CA GLU A 5 -1.14 11.05 -5.10
C GLU A 5 -0.41 10.14 -4.13
N VAL A 6 -0.64 10.35 -2.84
CA VAL A 6 -0.09 9.52 -1.76
C VAL A 6 -1.27 8.78 -1.13
N HIS A 7 -1.18 7.46 -1.12
CA HIS A 7 -2.17 6.56 -0.55
C HIS A 7 -1.54 5.79 0.61
N VAL A 8 -2.30 5.63 1.69
CA VAL A 8 -1.86 4.94 2.90
C VAL A 8 -2.78 3.74 3.14
N LEU A 9 -2.21 2.55 3.11
CA LEU A 9 -2.89 1.29 3.41
C LEU A 9 -2.34 0.77 4.74
N LYS A 10 -3.21 0.29 5.64
CA LYS A 10 -2.76 -0.19 6.96
C LYS A 10 -3.50 -1.44 7.38
N LYS A 11 -2.79 -2.33 8.09
CA LYS A 11 -3.35 -3.55 8.67
C LYS A 11 -2.90 -3.68 10.11
N ALA A 12 -3.87 -3.86 11.01
CA ALA A 12 -3.61 -4.12 12.42
C ALA A 12 -3.46 -5.62 12.69
N SER A 13 -2.71 -5.94 13.74
CA SER A 13 -2.54 -7.28 14.27
C SER A 13 -3.89 -7.92 14.55
N SER A 14 -4.20 -8.96 13.78
CA SER A 14 -5.40 -9.77 13.96
C SER A 14 -4.97 -11.21 14.24
N PHE A 15 -5.67 -11.89 15.14
CA PHE A 15 -5.38 -13.26 15.58
C PHE A 15 -5.42 -14.34 14.47
N LYS A 16 -5.77 -13.98 13.23
CA LYS A 16 -5.82 -14.86 12.06
C LYS A 16 -4.99 -14.25 10.93
N GLY A 17 -3.81 -14.81 10.68
CA GLY A 17 -2.97 -14.47 9.52
C GLY A 17 -1.73 -13.64 9.82
N SER A 18 -0.81 -13.60 8.86
CA SER A 18 0.40 -12.78 8.89
C SER A 18 0.07 -11.41 8.31
N MET A 19 0.16 -10.36 9.12
CA MET A 19 -0.11 -8.96 8.72
C MET A 19 0.64 -8.54 7.45
N LYS A 20 1.83 -9.12 7.24
CA LYS A 20 2.64 -8.87 6.04
C LYS A 20 1.95 -9.38 4.78
N ASP A 21 1.44 -10.61 4.81
CA ASP A 21 0.88 -11.26 3.63
C ASP A 21 -0.45 -10.62 3.24
N ASP A 22 -1.29 -10.29 4.23
CA ASP A 22 -2.56 -9.59 3.99
C ASP A 22 -2.35 -8.19 3.42
N LEU A 23 -1.45 -7.40 4.03
CA LEU A 23 -1.18 -6.05 3.54
C LEU A 23 -0.47 -6.08 2.18
N ALA A 24 0.46 -7.02 1.95
CA ALA A 24 1.11 -7.16 0.66
C ALA A 24 0.10 -7.50 -0.45
N LYS A 25 -0.89 -8.34 -0.16
CA LYS A 25 -1.98 -8.65 -1.08
C LYS A 25 -2.83 -7.42 -1.38
N GLU A 26 -3.26 -6.68 -0.36
CA GLU A 26 -4.04 -5.44 -0.54
C GLU A 26 -3.27 -4.38 -1.35
N VAL A 27 -1.98 -4.20 -1.07
CA VAL A 27 -1.11 -3.29 -1.85
C VAL A 27 -1.01 -3.78 -3.29
N THR A 28 -0.84 -5.08 -3.53
CA THR A 28 -0.75 -5.62 -4.89
C THR A 28 -2.05 -5.39 -5.68
N GLU A 29 -3.21 -5.63 -5.06
CA GLU A 29 -4.51 -5.37 -5.68
C GLU A 29 -4.70 -3.88 -5.98
N PHE A 30 -4.30 -3.00 -5.05
CA PHE A 30 -4.33 -1.55 -5.24
C PHE A 30 -3.44 -1.11 -6.41
N LEU A 31 -2.20 -1.57 -6.46
CA LEU A 31 -1.24 -1.22 -7.51
C LEU A 31 -1.72 -1.70 -8.88
N ASN A 32 -2.22 -2.93 -8.98
CA ASN A 32 -2.77 -3.48 -10.23
C ASN A 32 -3.96 -2.66 -10.73
N LYS A 33 -4.86 -2.23 -9.84
CA LYS A 33 -5.98 -1.36 -10.19
C LYS A 33 -5.51 0.02 -10.66
N LYS A 34 -4.52 0.62 -9.98
CA LYS A 34 -3.99 1.93 -10.37
C LYS A 34 -3.21 1.87 -11.68
N ALA A 35 -2.45 0.81 -11.91
CA ALA A 35 -1.78 0.57 -13.17
C ALA A 35 -2.78 0.42 -14.33
N SER A 36 -3.90 -0.31 -14.14
CA SER A 36 -4.94 -0.45 -15.18
C SER A 36 -5.72 0.85 -15.44
N GLU A 37 -5.82 1.73 -14.43
CA GLU A 37 -6.33 3.09 -14.57
C GLU A 37 -5.32 4.04 -15.27
N GLY A 38 -4.10 3.58 -15.58
CA GLY A 38 -3.05 4.34 -16.27
C GLY A 38 -2.25 5.27 -15.36
N TYR A 39 -2.17 4.97 -14.06
CA TYR A 39 -1.25 5.64 -13.14
C TYR A 39 0.13 4.98 -13.18
N GLU A 40 1.17 5.78 -13.01
CA GLU A 40 2.55 5.31 -12.82
C GLU A 40 2.84 5.18 -11.32
N ILE A 41 3.46 4.06 -10.92
CA ILE A 41 3.88 3.82 -9.54
C ILE A 41 5.25 4.48 -9.34
N ILE A 42 5.32 5.43 -8.42
CA ILE A 42 6.56 6.17 -8.12
C ILE A 42 7.32 5.52 -6.98
N SER A 43 6.62 5.18 -5.89
CA SER A 43 7.25 4.54 -4.74
C SER A 43 6.24 3.74 -3.91
N THR A 44 6.73 2.69 -3.28
CA THR A 44 6.00 1.90 -2.29
C THR A 44 6.93 1.64 -1.12
N SER A 45 6.51 1.97 0.10
CA SER A 45 7.30 1.73 1.31
C SER A 45 6.43 1.18 2.42
N PHE A 46 6.98 0.28 3.24
CA PHE A 46 6.28 -0.33 4.36
C PHE A 46 6.96 0.04 5.67
N THR A 47 6.18 0.33 6.71
CA THR A 47 6.66 0.57 8.07
C THR A 47 5.77 -0.11 9.09
N TYR A 48 6.36 -0.47 10.22
CA TYR A 48 5.60 -0.86 11.40
C TYR A 48 5.29 0.36 12.25
N TYR A 49 4.07 0.45 12.75
CA TYR A 49 3.66 1.37 13.80
C TYR A 49 3.42 0.55 15.07
N GLU A 50 4.17 0.87 16.12
CA GLU A 50 4.12 0.24 17.46
C GLU A 50 4.18 -1.31 17.46
N ASN A 51 4.72 -1.93 16.41
CA ASN A 51 4.70 -3.40 16.17
C ASN A 51 3.29 -4.03 16.12
N THR A 52 2.24 -3.21 16.14
CA THR A 52 0.83 -3.62 16.17
C THR A 52 0.13 -3.34 14.85
N GLU A 53 0.65 -2.41 14.05
CA GLU A 53 0.14 -2.08 12.73
C GLU A 53 1.27 -2.12 11.69
N LEU A 54 0.99 -2.67 10.52
CA LEU A 54 1.83 -2.53 9.34
C LEU A 54 1.17 -1.53 8.40
N ILE A 55 1.94 -0.55 7.94
CA ILE A 55 1.46 0.56 7.12
C ILE A 55 2.27 0.56 5.82
N ALA A 56 1.59 0.66 4.69
CA ALA A 56 2.16 0.86 3.37
C ALA A 56 1.83 2.26 2.86
N PHE A 57 2.85 2.98 2.44
CA PHE A 57 2.74 4.25 1.73
C PHE A 57 2.99 4.01 0.25
N VAL A 58 2.04 4.41 -0.58
CA VAL A 58 2.10 4.26 -2.03
C VAL A 58 2.02 5.64 -2.67
N THR A 59 3.02 6.01 -3.45
CA THR A 59 3.00 7.23 -4.26
C THR A 59 2.78 6.84 -5.72
N ILE A 60 1.75 7.41 -6.32
CA ILE A 60 1.43 7.25 -7.75
C ILE A 60 1.34 8.61 -8.43
N CYS A 61 1.52 8.66 -9.74
CA CYS A 61 1.26 9.87 -10.50
C CYS A 61 0.54 9.60 -11.82
N LYS A 62 -0.13 10.63 -12.34
CA LYS A 62 -0.78 10.65 -13.65
C LYS A 62 -0.76 12.06 -14.24
#